data_AF-A0A5C6BDQ2-F1
#
_entry.id   AF-A0A5C6BDQ2-F1
#
_cell.length_a   1.000
_cell.length_b   1.000
_cell.length_c   1.000
_cell.angle_alpha   90.00
_cell.angle_beta   90.00
_cell.angle_gamma   90.00
#
_symmetry.space_group_name_H-M   'P 1'
#
loop_
_entity.id
_entity.type
_entity.pdbx_description
1 polymer ?
#
loop_
_entity_poly.entity_id
_entity_poly.type
_entity_poly.pdbx_seq_one_letter_code
_entity_poly.pdbx_strand_id
1 'polypeptide(L)'
;MDLFGTALTLAEVSTDKLPNDRYYDFVDQTSFLLHDDGVSNREAAYFWWGAELMAIRMKEYKAHLKVVLPQSTHMHIDLSLVHDVGLSPWFFNLHLDPKEEMPVGHRLDPWLASVLGKLKSHGATFKKYPPKRVGL
;
A
#
# COMPACT_ATOMS: atom_id res chain seq x y z
N MET A 1 3.56 -1.13 -10.28
CA MET A 1 3.74 0.30 -10.58
C MET A 1 5.22 0.65 -10.79
N ASP A 2 6.13 0.12 -9.97
CA ASP A 2 7.55 0.51 -9.98
C ASP A 2 8.32 0.23 -11.28
N LEU A 3 7.95 -0.84 -12.01
CA LEU A 3 8.56 -1.13 -13.31
C LEU A 3 8.53 0.06 -14.27
N PHE A 4 7.50 0.92 -14.20
CA PHE A 4 7.44 2.13 -15.00
C PHE A 4 8.58 3.10 -14.66
N GLY A 5 8.75 3.44 -13.37
CA GLY A 5 9.81 4.35 -12.92
C GLY A 5 11.21 3.79 -13.13
N THR A 6 11.38 2.50 -12.86
CA THR A 6 12.65 1.80 -13.10
C THR A 6 12.99 1.78 -14.59
N ALA A 7 12.03 1.51 -15.47
CA ALA A 7 12.27 1.52 -16.92
C ALA A 7 12.63 2.92 -17.44
N LEU A 8 12.01 3.98 -16.92
CA LEU A 8 12.39 5.36 -17.25
C LEU A 8 13.84 5.63 -16.88
N THR A 9 14.26 5.21 -15.68
CA THR A 9 15.64 5.39 -15.19
C THR A 9 16.64 4.64 -16.06
N LEU A 10 16.38 3.36 -16.35
CA LEU A 10 17.22 2.52 -17.22
C LEU A 10 17.32 3.06 -18.66
N ALA A 11 16.26 3.70 -19.15
CA ALA A 11 16.23 4.31 -20.47
C ALA A 11 16.71 5.77 -20.49
N GLU A 12 17.24 6.29 -19.39
CA GLU A 12 17.70 7.67 -19.23
C GLU A 12 16.62 8.73 -19.57
N VAL A 13 15.36 8.41 -19.32
CA VAL A 13 14.22 9.30 -19.54
C VAL A 13 13.92 10.08 -18.26
N SER A 14 14.17 11.40 -18.29
CA SER A 14 13.81 12.28 -17.18
C SER A 14 12.29 12.29 -16.92
N THR A 15 11.93 12.23 -15.64
CA THR A 15 10.55 12.35 -15.16
C THR A 15 9.92 13.72 -15.45
N ASP A 16 10.72 14.76 -15.73
CA ASP A 16 10.21 16.09 -16.10
C ASP A 16 9.48 16.10 -17.44
N LYS A 17 9.71 15.06 -18.26
CA LYS A 17 8.99 14.87 -19.52
C LYS A 17 7.59 14.26 -19.31
N LEU A 18 7.27 13.80 -18.11
CA LEU A 18 5.97 13.21 -17.80
C LEU A 18 4.91 14.30 -17.62
N PRO A 19 3.65 14.03 -18.01
CA PRO A 19 2.52 14.90 -17.68
C PRO A 19 2.45 15.23 -16.19
N ASN A 20 2.41 16.52 -15.83
CA ASN A 20 2.37 16.98 -14.45
C ASN A 20 0.95 17.10 -13.86
N ASP A 21 -0.07 16.67 -14.61
CA ASP A 21 -1.50 16.70 -14.29
C ASP A 21 -1.98 15.51 -13.45
N ARG A 22 -1.09 14.56 -13.14
CA ARG A 22 -1.42 13.33 -12.43
C ARG A 22 -0.39 12.97 -11.38
N TYR A 23 -0.83 12.14 -10.44
CA TYR A 23 0.06 11.51 -9.49
C TYR A 23 0.70 10.26 -10.10
N TYR A 24 1.95 10.00 -9.74
CA TYR A 24 2.67 8.79 -10.09
C TYR A 24 3.09 8.06 -8.82
N ASP A 25 2.61 6.83 -8.64
CA ASP A 25 2.91 6.01 -7.47
C ASP A 25 4.20 5.20 -7.58
N PHE A 26 4.89 5.25 -8.73
CA PHE A 26 6.12 4.49 -8.93
C PHE A 26 7.23 5.00 -8.02
N VAL A 27 8.11 4.09 -7.62
CA VAL A 27 9.38 4.39 -6.98
C VAL A 27 10.45 3.68 -7.81
N ASP A 28 11.48 4.41 -8.24
CA ASP A 28 12.60 3.80 -8.96
C ASP A 28 13.29 2.74 -8.07
N GLN A 29 13.43 1.53 -8.61
CA GLN A 29 14.08 0.39 -7.95
C GLN A 29 15.41 0.02 -8.63
N THR A 30 15.96 0.86 -9.51
CA THR A 30 17.21 0.56 -10.22
C THR A 30 18.35 0.21 -9.26
N SER A 31 18.53 1.00 -8.19
CA SER A 31 19.54 0.72 -7.16
C SER A 31 19.31 -0.60 -6.42
N PHE A 32 18.05 -0.97 -6.18
CA PHE A 32 17.70 -2.24 -5.56
C PHE A 32 18.04 -3.44 -6.45
N LEU A 33 17.85 -3.30 -7.77
CA LEU A 33 18.01 -4.40 -8.71
C LEU A 33 19.45 -4.59 -9.21
N LEU A 34 20.25 -3.52 -9.26
CA LEU A 34 21.58 -3.54 -9.90
C LEU A 34 22.76 -3.48 -8.92
N HIS A 35 22.54 -3.01 -7.69
CA HIS A 35 23.60 -2.96 -6.69
C HIS A 35 23.68 -4.29 -5.92
N ASP A 36 24.90 -4.77 -5.64
CA ASP A 36 25.11 -6.04 -4.94
C ASP A 36 24.39 -6.09 -3.58
N ASP A 37 24.49 -5.00 -2.80
CA ASP A 37 23.76 -4.80 -1.53
C ASP A 37 22.47 -3.96 -1.68
N GLY A 38 21.79 -4.07 -2.81
CA GLY A 38 20.58 -3.30 -3.10
C GLY A 38 19.46 -3.52 -2.08
N VAL A 39 18.87 -2.43 -1.59
CA VAL A 39 17.63 -2.46 -0.78
C VAL A 39 16.52 -1.73 -1.50
N SER A 40 15.28 -2.22 -1.37
CA SER A 40 14.13 -1.59 -2.03
C SER A 40 13.94 -0.17 -1.52
N ASN A 41 13.77 0.77 -2.45
CA ASN A 41 13.43 2.17 -2.14
C ASN A 41 11.96 2.33 -1.73
N ARG A 42 11.13 1.28 -1.87
CA ARG A 42 9.71 1.36 -1.53
C ARG A 42 9.52 1.14 -0.04
N GLU A 43 9.21 2.21 0.66
CA GLU A 43 8.90 2.13 2.10
C GLU A 43 7.48 1.63 2.37
N ALA A 44 6.50 2.00 1.53
CA ALA A 44 5.10 1.66 1.72
C ALA A 44 4.38 1.23 0.43
N ALA A 45 3.40 0.33 0.59
CA ALA A 45 2.49 -0.14 -0.45
C ALA A 45 1.05 -0.05 0.03
N TYR A 46 0.14 0.38 -0.84
CA TYR A 46 -1.28 0.55 -0.55
C TYR A 46 -2.09 -0.49 -1.30
N PHE A 47 -3.05 -1.11 -0.61
CA PHE A 47 -3.87 -2.19 -1.13
C PHE A 47 -5.29 -1.68 -1.30
N TRP A 48 -5.80 -1.77 -2.53
CA TRP A 48 -7.09 -1.24 -2.93
C TRP A 48 -8.00 -2.37 -3.42
N TRP A 49 -9.29 -2.26 -3.11
CA TRP A 49 -10.36 -3.06 -3.67
C TRP A 49 -11.35 -2.13 -4.37
N GLY A 50 -11.24 -2.02 -5.69
CA GLY A 50 -11.97 -0.99 -6.44
C GLY A 50 -11.57 0.41 -5.94
N ALA A 51 -12.55 1.17 -5.44
CA ALA A 51 -12.35 2.50 -4.86
C ALA A 51 -12.03 2.48 -3.34
N GLU A 52 -12.01 1.31 -2.72
CA GLU A 52 -11.83 1.16 -1.28
C GLU A 52 -10.36 0.94 -0.90
N LEU A 53 -9.82 1.78 -0.02
CA LEU A 53 -8.50 1.58 0.56
C LEU A 53 -8.60 0.52 1.67
N MET A 54 -8.08 -0.66 1.39
CA MET A 54 -8.22 -1.82 2.27
C MET A 54 -7.11 -1.88 3.32
N ALA A 55 -5.86 -1.70 2.88
CA ALA A 55 -4.71 -1.84 3.77
C ALA A 55 -3.51 -1.02 3.31
N ILE A 56 -2.55 -0.88 4.21
CA ILE A 56 -1.20 -0.39 3.94
C ILE A 56 -0.19 -1.40 4.46
N ARG A 57 0.90 -1.60 3.73
CA ARG A 57 2.12 -2.20 4.25
C ARG A 57 3.20 -1.14 4.29
N MET A 58 3.90 -1.03 5.41
CA MET A 58 5.12 -0.23 5.55
C MET A 58 6.19 -1.11 6.18
N LYS A 59 7.29 -1.34 5.45
CA LYS A 59 8.31 -2.31 5.85
C LYS A 59 7.69 -3.69 6.13
N GLU A 60 7.94 -4.24 7.32
CA GLU A 60 7.39 -5.51 7.80
C GLU A 60 5.95 -5.40 8.34
N TYR A 61 5.46 -4.18 8.57
CA TYR A 61 4.16 -3.98 9.19
C TYR A 61 3.05 -3.83 8.16
N LYS A 62 1.91 -4.47 8.43
CA LYS A 62 0.70 -4.29 7.63
C LYS A 62 -0.46 -3.89 8.54
N ALA A 63 -1.19 -2.87 8.10
CA ALA A 63 -2.40 -2.38 8.75
C ALA A 63 -3.58 -2.54 7.79
N HIS A 64 -4.57 -3.34 8.16
CA HIS A 64 -5.86 -3.39 7.47
C HIS A 64 -6.81 -2.36 8.06
N LEU A 65 -7.38 -1.51 7.21
CA LEU A 65 -8.45 -0.57 7.53
C LEU A 65 -9.82 -1.18 7.25
N LYS A 66 -9.89 -2.02 6.22
CA LYS A 66 -11.05 -2.79 5.82
C LYS A 66 -10.62 -4.20 5.46
N VAL A 67 -11.53 -5.14 5.58
CA VAL A 67 -11.30 -6.56 5.27
C VAL A 67 -12.45 -7.14 4.48
N VAL A 68 -12.17 -8.22 3.76
CA VAL A 68 -13.19 -9.01 3.07
C VAL A 68 -13.55 -10.20 3.94
N LEU A 69 -14.80 -10.23 4.41
CA LEU A 69 -15.34 -11.34 5.20
C LEU A 69 -16.22 -12.20 4.30
N PRO A 70 -15.81 -13.45 3.99
CA PRO A 70 -16.65 -14.36 3.23
C PRO A 70 -17.75 -14.94 4.14
N GLN A 71 -18.93 -15.20 3.60
CA GLN A 71 -19.99 -15.88 4.36
C GLN A 71 -19.79 -17.40 4.45
N SER A 72 -18.91 -17.97 3.63
CA SER A 72 -18.57 -19.39 3.62
C SER A 72 -17.12 -19.61 3.18
N THR A 73 -16.55 -20.78 3.46
CA THR A 73 -15.17 -21.11 3.08
C THR A 73 -14.98 -21.02 1.56
N HIS A 74 -13.87 -20.43 1.11
CA HIS A 74 -13.52 -20.20 -0.30
C HIS A 74 -14.42 -19.21 -1.06
N MET A 75 -15.22 -18.40 -0.36
CA MET A 75 -16.12 -17.39 -0.94
C MET A 75 -15.58 -15.97 -0.73
N HIS A 76 -14.28 -15.73 -0.96
CA HIS A 76 -13.63 -14.42 -0.73
C HIS A 76 -13.82 -13.42 -1.88
N ILE A 77 -14.54 -13.81 -2.93
CA ILE A 77 -14.86 -12.95 -4.09
C ILE A 77 -16.38 -12.96 -4.28
N ASP A 78 -17.00 -14.14 -4.29
CA ASP A 78 -18.45 -14.32 -4.33
C ASP A 78 -19.03 -14.38 -2.92
N LEU A 79 -20.21 -13.81 -2.66
CA LEU A 79 -20.86 -13.86 -1.33
C LEU A 79 -19.95 -13.42 -0.16
N SER A 80 -19.25 -12.29 -0.35
CA SER A 80 -18.41 -11.66 0.66
C SER A 80 -18.83 -10.21 0.91
N LEU A 81 -18.48 -9.68 2.07
CA LEU A 81 -18.70 -8.29 2.45
C LEU A 81 -17.37 -7.59 2.72
N VAL A 82 -17.25 -6.36 2.24
CA VAL A 82 -16.20 -5.45 2.71
C VAL A 82 -16.64 -4.85 4.03
N HIS A 83 -15.82 -4.99 5.08
CA HIS A 83 -16.15 -4.56 6.43
C HIS A 83 -15.03 -3.68 7.01
N ASP A 84 -15.39 -2.58 7.66
CA ASP A 84 -14.47 -1.74 8.42
C ASP A 84 -13.99 -2.44 9.70
N VAL A 85 -12.70 -2.42 10.00
CA VAL A 85 -12.15 -3.17 11.14
C VAL A 85 -12.36 -2.50 12.51
N GLY A 86 -13.00 -1.33 12.54
CA GLY A 86 -13.31 -0.56 13.74
C GLY A 86 -12.35 0.61 13.98
N LEU A 87 -12.22 1.03 15.25
CA LEU A 87 -11.45 2.23 15.64
C LEU A 87 -9.96 2.12 15.32
N SER A 88 -9.40 0.92 15.40
CA SER A 88 -7.98 0.67 15.20
C SER A 88 -7.77 -0.37 14.10
N PRO A 89 -6.81 -0.16 13.18
CA PRO A 89 -6.55 -1.10 12.10
C PRO A 89 -6.09 -2.45 12.65
N TRP A 90 -6.42 -3.56 11.97
CA TRP A 90 -5.77 -4.84 12.29
C TRP A 90 -4.31 -4.75 11.87
N PHE A 91 -3.41 -4.88 12.84
CA PHE A 91 -2.01 -4.56 12.69
C PHE A 91 -1.16 -5.81 12.86
N PHE A 92 -0.31 -6.12 11.88
CA PHE A 92 0.47 -7.36 11.83
C PHE A 92 1.93 -7.06 11.53
N ASN A 93 2.84 -7.87 12.08
CA ASN A 93 4.23 -7.92 11.62
C ASN A 93 4.40 -9.15 10.71
N LEU A 94 4.54 -8.91 9.41
CA LEU A 94 4.62 -9.95 8.38
C LEU A 94 5.93 -10.75 8.40
N HIS A 95 6.98 -10.25 9.05
CA HIS A 95 8.21 -11.03 9.22
C HIS A 95 8.06 -12.09 10.31
N LEU A 96 7.23 -11.83 11.33
CA LEU A 96 6.94 -12.77 12.39
C LEU A 96 5.75 -13.67 12.06
N ASP A 97 4.72 -13.09 11.43
CA ASP A 97 3.47 -13.75 11.08
C ASP A 97 3.08 -13.40 9.63
N PRO A 98 3.66 -14.10 8.64
CA PRO A 98 3.35 -13.86 7.24
C PRO A 98 1.92 -14.28 6.87
N LYS A 99 1.22 -15.05 7.73
CA LYS A 99 -0.15 -15.51 7.49
C LYS A 99 -1.20 -14.56 8.06
N GLU A 100 -0.79 -13.55 8.82
CA GLU A 100 -1.70 -12.55 9.41
C GLU A 100 -2.75 -13.20 10.35
N GLU A 101 -2.33 -14.22 11.11
CA GLU A 101 -3.14 -14.97 12.07
C GLU A 101 -3.22 -14.28 13.45
N MET A 102 -2.18 -13.53 13.86
CA MET A 102 -2.10 -12.90 15.18
C MET A 102 -1.69 -11.43 15.09
N PRO A 103 -2.58 -10.48 15.46
CA PRO A 103 -2.25 -9.06 15.40
C PRO A 103 -1.23 -8.67 16.47
N VAL A 104 -0.32 -7.78 16.11
CA VAL A 104 0.55 -7.09 17.05
C VAL A 104 -0.26 -5.99 17.75
N GLY A 105 -0.36 -6.07 19.08
CA GLY A 105 -1.21 -5.17 19.86
C GLY A 105 -0.83 -3.69 19.69
N HIS A 106 -1.83 -2.81 19.61
CA HIS A 106 -1.65 -1.37 19.32
C HIS A 106 -0.84 -0.58 20.36
N ARG A 107 -0.69 -1.11 21.58
CA ARG A 107 -0.14 -0.36 22.73
C ARG A 107 1.38 -0.46 22.85
N LEU A 108 2.01 -1.40 22.15
CA LEU A 108 3.43 -1.73 22.32
C LEU A 108 4.26 -1.58 21.04
N ASP A 109 3.63 -1.26 19.91
CA ASP A 109 4.34 -1.15 18.64
C ASP A 109 4.71 0.30 18.31
N PRO A 110 6.01 0.65 18.24
CA PRO A 110 6.44 2.02 17.97
C PRO A 110 6.14 2.49 16.53
N TRP A 111 5.82 1.58 15.60
CA TRP A 111 5.65 1.90 14.18
C TRP A 111 4.21 2.23 13.79
N LEU A 112 3.21 1.94 14.62
CA LEU A 112 1.80 2.18 14.29
C LEU A 112 1.55 3.63 13.87
N ALA A 113 2.11 4.59 14.61
CA ALA A 113 1.98 6.02 14.29
C ALA A 113 2.61 6.37 12.94
N SER A 114 3.76 5.78 12.60
CA SER A 114 4.43 5.99 11.31
C SER A 114 3.61 5.40 10.15
N VAL A 115 3.02 4.21 10.35
CA VAL A 115 2.13 3.58 9.35
C VAL A 115 0.89 4.45 9.10
N LEU A 116 0.23 4.91 10.15
CA LEU A 116 -0.91 5.84 10.04
C LEU A 116 -0.49 7.18 9.40
N GLY A 117 0.74 7.65 9.67
CA GLY A 117 1.31 8.82 9.02
C GLY A 117 1.42 8.65 7.50
N LYS A 118 1.84 7.47 7.02
CA LYS A 118 1.88 7.17 5.58
C LYS A 118 0.49 7.18 4.95
N LEU A 119 -0.51 6.57 5.61
CA LEU A 119 -1.90 6.65 5.18
C LEU A 119 -2.38 8.09 5.05
N LYS A 120 -2.10 8.93 6.05
CA LYS A 120 -2.47 10.35 6.01
C LYS A 120 -1.81 11.09 4.85
N SER A 121 -0.51 10.87 4.63
CA SER A 121 0.23 11.50 3.54
C SER A 121 -0.29 11.06 2.17
N HIS A 122 -0.59 9.77 1.99
CA HIS A 122 -1.21 9.27 0.75
C HIS A 122 -2.61 9.82 0.56
N GLY A 123 -3.45 9.83 1.60
CA GLY A 123 -4.78 10.45 1.56
C GLY A 123 -4.73 11.94 1.17
N ALA A 124 -3.68 12.66 1.56
CA ALA A 124 -3.49 14.07 1.20
C ALA A 124 -3.19 14.28 -0.30
N THR A 125 -2.62 13.30 -1.01
CA THR A 125 -2.34 13.44 -2.46
C THR A 125 -3.63 13.60 -3.25
N PHE A 126 -4.71 12.95 -2.82
CA PHE A 126 -6.03 13.04 -3.45
C PHE A 126 -6.66 14.44 -3.40
N LYS A 127 -6.17 15.34 -2.52
CA LYS A 127 -6.58 16.75 -2.55
C LYS A 127 -6.09 17.45 -3.82
N LYS A 128 -4.89 17.09 -4.30
CA LYS A 128 -4.28 17.64 -5.50
C LYS A 128 -4.63 16.81 -6.74
N TYR A 129 -4.74 15.50 -6.59
CA TYR A 129 -5.01 14.54 -7.66
C TYR A 129 -6.24 13.69 -7.30
N PRO A 130 -7.46 14.23 -7.49
CA PRO A 130 -8.69 13.53 -7.12
C PRO A 130 -8.85 12.18 -7.83
N PRO A 131 -9.52 11.19 -7.21
CA PRO A 131 -9.80 9.91 -7.85
C PRO A 131 -10.56 10.10 -9.16
N LYS A 132 -10.19 9.34 -10.19
CA LYS A 132 -10.92 9.35 -11.46
C LYS A 132 -12.27 8.68 -11.28
N ARG A 133 -13.33 9.30 -11.80
CA ARG A 133 -14.67 8.69 -11.85
C ARG A 133 -14.70 7.70 -13.00
N VAL A 134 -14.54 6.42 -12.67
CA VAL A 134 -14.53 5.32 -13.64
C VAL A 134 -15.91 4.70 -13.89
N GLY A 135 -16.97 5.23 -13.27
CA GLY A 135 -18.36 4.85 -13.54
C GLY A 135 -18.74 3.43 -13.08
N LEU A 136 -17.99 2.89 -12.11
CA LEU A 136 -18.28 1.63 -11.42
C LEU A 136 -19.15 1.88 -10.19
#